data_AF-A0A9N9BXS5-F1
#
_entry.id   AF-A0A9N9BXS5-F1
#
_cell.length_a   1.000
_cell.length_b   1.000
_cell.length_c   1.000
_cell.angle_alpha   90.00
_cell.angle_beta   90.00
_cell.angle_gamma   90.00
#
_symmetry.space_group_name_H-M   'P 1'
#
loop_
_entity.id
_entity.type
_entity.pdbx_description
1 polymer ?
#
loop_
_entity_poly.entity_id
_entity_poly.type
_entity_poly.pdbx_seq_one_letter_code
_entity_poly.pdbx_strand_id
1 'polypeptide(L)'
;MTSEDVIHKKLHDILLKKISHNKDPTVAANCVKILQKVVENILTNPDVPKYRSLPSDNARIRRDIREVDGGLDFLLALGFRKKVVSFKESFTLDNDRMDTTKLKIAQTLLNEFVQRAETRRETADRMMMREKIEAQLYEKRVRQDIEEDWNNRRRKSMLARQSQERKKEEDKLREEQERSEMEGLVPMKDTGDLRGKPYRNVYRLGTSHDDDCDDDNNDEDDNDFDNDDPAAYDEPRHT
;
A
#
# COMPACT_ATOMS: atom_id res chain seq x y z
N MET A 1 38.72 18.75 -24.91
CA MET A 1 37.57 19.13 -24.06
C MET A 1 37.40 20.63 -24.20
N THR A 2 36.24 21.09 -24.63
CA THR A 2 35.95 22.52 -24.71
C THR A 2 35.80 23.09 -23.30
N SER A 3 35.93 24.41 -23.13
CA SER A 3 35.71 25.05 -21.83
C SER A 3 34.28 24.81 -21.32
N GLU A 4 33.31 24.69 -22.24
CA GLU A 4 31.92 24.39 -21.92
C GLU A 4 31.75 23.00 -21.31
N ASP A 5 32.44 21.98 -21.85
CA ASP A 5 32.39 20.61 -21.32
C ASP A 5 32.89 20.52 -19.87
N VAL A 6 33.95 21.29 -19.56
CA VAL A 6 34.53 21.31 -18.20
C VAL A 6 33.58 21.95 -17.21
N ILE A 7 32.93 23.06 -17.60
CA ILE A 7 31.90 23.73 -16.81
C ILE A 7 30.71 22.80 -16.61
N HIS A 8 30.19 22.22 -17.69
CA HIS A 8 29.07 21.31 -17.67
C HIS A 8 29.33 20.14 -16.71
N LYS A 9 30.49 19.46 -16.88
CA LYS A 9 30.88 18.35 -16.01
C LYS A 9 30.96 18.76 -14.55
N LYS A 10 31.54 19.93 -14.24
CA LYS A 10 31.65 20.43 -12.86
C LYS A 10 30.29 20.68 -12.22
N LEU A 11 29.38 21.36 -12.93
CA LEU A 11 28.03 21.63 -12.44
C LEU A 11 27.22 20.34 -12.26
N HIS A 12 27.32 19.44 -13.25
CA HIS A 12 26.67 18.14 -13.21
C HIS A 12 27.19 17.26 -12.06
N ASP A 13 28.50 17.25 -11.81
CA ASP A 13 29.10 16.53 -10.68
C ASP A 13 28.58 17.06 -9.34
N ILE A 14 28.39 18.38 -9.19
CA ILE A 14 27.81 18.95 -7.97
C ILE A 14 26.34 18.50 -7.81
N LEU A 15 25.55 18.58 -8.89
CA LEU A 15 24.14 18.19 -8.86
C LEU A 15 23.97 16.70 -8.50
N LEU A 16 24.72 15.81 -9.16
CA LEU A 16 24.61 14.37 -8.91
C LEU A 16 25.26 13.95 -7.59
N LYS A 17 26.52 14.33 -7.33
CA LYS A 17 27.26 13.76 -6.21
C LYS A 17 26.95 14.42 -4.88
N LYS A 18 26.57 15.70 -4.88
CA LYS A 18 26.30 16.45 -3.65
C LYS A 18 24.81 16.63 -3.44
N ILE A 19 24.11 17.26 -4.38
CA ILE A 19 22.70 17.62 -4.16
C ILE A 19 21.81 16.38 -4.18
N SER A 20 21.99 15.46 -5.13
CA SER A 20 21.14 14.26 -5.22
C SER A 20 21.41 13.19 -4.16
N HIS A 21 22.56 13.26 -3.48
CA HIS A 21 22.93 12.32 -2.42
C HIS A 21 22.38 12.71 -1.04
N ASN A 22 21.65 13.83 -0.94
CA ASN A 22 20.99 14.19 0.30
C ASN A 22 19.98 13.12 0.73
N LYS A 23 19.87 12.88 2.04
CA LYS A 23 18.99 11.85 2.62
C LYS A 23 17.52 12.03 2.20
N ASP A 24 17.08 13.26 2.06
CA ASP A 24 15.71 13.58 1.66
C ASP A 24 15.66 14.04 0.19
N PRO A 25 15.01 13.26 -0.71
CA PRO A 25 14.89 13.61 -2.12
C PRO A 25 14.03 14.86 -2.34
N THR A 26 13.12 15.20 -1.41
CA THR A 26 12.28 16.40 -1.49
C THR A 26 13.11 17.66 -1.24
N VAL A 27 14.05 17.62 -0.28
CA VAL A 27 15.00 18.71 0.00
C VAL A 27 15.89 18.94 -1.21
N ALA A 28 16.44 17.88 -1.80
CA ALA A 28 17.23 17.96 -3.03
C ALA A 28 16.43 18.58 -4.18
N ALA A 29 15.19 18.13 -4.41
CA ALA A 29 14.32 18.69 -5.45
C ALA A 29 14.00 20.18 -5.22
N ASN A 30 13.72 20.57 -3.97
CA ASN A 30 13.46 21.97 -3.62
C ASN A 30 14.69 22.85 -3.86
N CYS A 31 15.88 22.39 -3.46
CA CYS A 31 17.13 23.08 -3.73
C CYS A 31 17.31 23.37 -5.22
N VAL A 32 17.17 22.34 -6.06
CA VAL A 32 17.30 22.45 -7.51
C VAL A 32 16.25 23.42 -8.09
N LYS A 33 14.99 23.38 -7.62
CA LYS A 33 13.93 24.31 -8.04
C LYS A 33 14.25 25.76 -7.71
N ILE A 34 14.79 26.04 -6.52
CA ILE A 34 15.19 27.40 -6.15
C ILE A 34 16.39 27.85 -6.99
N LEU A 35 17.41 27.01 -7.18
CA LEU A 35 18.56 27.31 -8.04
C LEU A 35 18.14 27.59 -9.48
N GLN A 36 17.23 26.79 -10.03
CA GLN A 36 16.64 27.00 -11.36
C GLN A 36 15.98 28.38 -11.43
N LYS A 37 15.18 28.74 -10.42
CA LYS A 37 14.49 30.04 -10.40
C LYS A 37 15.45 31.22 -10.31
N VAL A 38 16.53 31.08 -9.54
CA VAL A 38 17.59 32.09 -9.45
C VAL A 38 18.24 32.29 -10.82
N VAL A 39 18.66 31.21 -11.48
CA VAL A 39 19.31 31.28 -12.79
C VAL A 39 18.36 31.84 -13.85
N GLU A 40 17.11 31.39 -13.87
CA GLU A 40 16.07 31.90 -14.78
C GLU A 40 15.86 33.41 -14.60
N ASN A 41 15.68 33.88 -13.37
CA ASN A 41 15.45 35.30 -13.10
C ASN A 41 16.62 36.18 -13.57
N ILE A 42 17.87 35.70 -13.43
CA ILE A 42 19.07 36.42 -13.88
C ILE A 42 19.15 36.42 -15.41
N LEU A 43 18.85 35.30 -16.07
CA LEU A 43 18.86 35.21 -17.53
C LEU A 43 17.75 36.06 -18.17
N THR A 44 16.57 36.11 -17.55
CA THR A 44 15.45 36.93 -18.05
C THR A 44 15.67 38.42 -17.81
N ASN A 45 16.25 38.79 -16.66
CA ASN A 45 16.42 40.18 -16.25
C ASN A 45 17.87 40.46 -15.78
N PRO A 46 18.86 40.44 -16.68
CA PRO A 46 20.28 40.56 -16.31
C PRO A 46 20.62 41.92 -15.67
N ASP A 47 19.98 43.00 -16.12
CA ASP A 47 20.28 44.35 -15.66
C ASP A 47 19.81 44.62 -14.24
N VAL A 48 18.80 43.88 -13.76
CA VAL A 48 18.19 44.11 -12.45
C VAL A 48 19.08 43.56 -11.34
N PRO A 49 19.73 44.42 -10.52
CA PRO A 49 20.72 43.98 -9.53
C PRO A 49 20.10 43.16 -8.39
N LYS A 50 18.79 43.30 -8.16
CA LYS A 50 18.04 42.54 -7.16
C LYS A 50 18.10 41.02 -7.41
N TYR A 51 18.06 40.57 -8.67
CA TYR A 51 18.12 39.14 -8.97
C TYR A 51 19.54 38.57 -8.88
N ARG A 52 20.55 39.44 -8.94
CA ARG A 52 21.96 39.10 -8.77
C ARG A 52 22.43 39.09 -7.32
N SER A 53 21.58 39.51 -6.37
CA SER A 53 21.89 39.55 -4.95
C SER A 53 20.91 38.68 -4.15
N LEU A 54 21.42 37.63 -3.52
CA LEU A 54 20.67 36.70 -2.69
C LEU A 54 21.02 36.94 -1.21
N PRO A 55 20.12 37.54 -0.41
CA PRO A 55 20.35 37.70 1.02
C PRO A 55 20.42 36.33 1.72
N SER A 56 21.46 36.08 2.51
CA SER A 56 21.61 34.81 3.24
C SER A 56 20.57 34.64 4.36
N ASP A 57 19.96 35.75 4.78
CA ASP A 57 18.92 35.79 5.81
C ASP A 57 17.54 35.34 5.31
N ASN A 58 17.35 35.27 3.98
CA ASN A 58 16.10 34.77 3.41
C ASN A 58 15.90 33.30 3.81
N ALA A 59 14.78 33.01 4.47
CA ALA A 59 14.45 31.68 4.98
C ALA A 59 14.56 30.59 3.90
N ARG A 60 14.12 30.88 2.66
CA ARG A 60 14.25 29.93 1.54
C ARG A 60 15.70 29.70 1.14
N ILE A 61 16.51 30.75 1.05
CA ILE A 61 17.93 30.62 0.67
C ILE A 61 18.71 29.87 1.76
N ARG A 62 18.42 30.17 3.04
CA ARG A 62 19.04 29.49 4.17
C ARG A 62 18.70 27.99 4.17
N ARG A 63 17.42 27.65 4.16
CA ARG A 63 16.97 26.26 4.23
C ARG A 63 17.27 25.46 2.96
N ASP A 64 16.96 26.01 1.79
CA ASP A 64 16.95 25.24 0.54
C ASP A 64 18.27 25.31 -0.23
N ILE A 65 19.21 26.20 0.14
CA ILE A 65 20.52 26.30 -0.53
C ILE A 65 21.67 26.19 0.46
N ARG A 66 21.62 26.91 1.58
CA ARG A 66 22.75 26.98 2.53
C ARG A 66 22.89 25.71 3.36
N GLU A 67 21.78 25.16 3.83
CA GLU A 67 21.73 23.94 4.64
C GLU A 67 21.84 22.67 3.79
N VAL A 68 21.69 22.77 2.47
CA VAL A 68 21.76 21.63 1.55
C VAL A 68 23.18 21.44 1.03
N ASP A 69 23.70 20.22 1.19
CA ASP A 69 25.04 19.87 0.71
C ASP A 69 25.14 20.04 -0.81
N GLY A 70 26.11 20.87 -1.23
CA GLY A 70 26.35 21.21 -2.63
C GLY A 70 25.53 22.40 -3.17
N GLY A 71 24.54 22.92 -2.43
CA GLY A 71 23.76 24.08 -2.87
C GLY A 71 24.62 25.35 -3.00
N LEU A 72 25.42 25.66 -1.98
CA LEU A 72 26.38 26.77 -2.03
C LEU A 72 27.48 26.54 -3.07
N ASP A 73 27.99 25.32 -3.17
CA ASP A 73 29.05 24.99 -4.13
C ASP A 73 28.59 25.23 -5.57
N PHE A 74 27.32 24.96 -5.85
CA PHE A 74 26.71 25.25 -7.14
C PHE A 74 26.67 26.75 -7.43
N LEU A 75 26.25 27.57 -6.46
CA LEU A 75 26.27 29.03 -6.58
C LEU A 75 27.69 29.57 -6.78
N LEU A 76 28.66 29.07 -6.03
CA LEU A 76 30.06 29.46 -6.19
C LEU A 76 30.62 29.05 -7.55
N ALA A 77 30.24 27.87 -8.07
CA ALA A 77 30.62 27.40 -9.39
C ALA A 77 30.01 28.27 -10.53
N LEU A 78 28.82 28.84 -10.31
CA LEU A 78 28.20 29.83 -11.19
C LEU A 78 28.89 31.20 -11.15
N GLY A 79 29.70 31.48 -10.12
CA GLY A 79 30.44 32.73 -9.97
C GLY A 79 29.89 33.68 -8.90
N PHE A 80 28.89 33.26 -8.11
CA PHE A 80 28.46 34.04 -6.96
C PHE A 80 29.58 34.17 -5.93
N ARG A 81 29.59 35.29 -5.22
CA ARG A 81 30.51 35.52 -4.10
C ARG A 81 29.76 35.98 -2.87
N LYS A 82 30.27 35.56 -1.72
CA LYS A 82 29.80 36.05 -0.42
C LYS A 82 30.29 37.48 -0.22
N LYS A 83 29.37 38.40 0.02
CA LYS A 83 29.62 39.80 0.33
C LYS A 83 28.82 40.18 1.58
N VAL A 84 29.35 41.09 2.39
CA VAL A 84 28.59 41.66 3.51
C VAL A 84 28.02 43.00 3.03
N VAL A 85 26.69 43.11 2.98
CA VAL A 85 25.97 44.33 2.61
C VAL A 85 25.11 44.71 3.80
N SER A 86 25.32 45.93 4.33
CA SER A 86 24.58 46.44 5.49
C SER A 86 24.61 45.50 6.70
N PHE A 87 25.80 44.99 7.04
CA PHE A 87 26.03 44.04 8.14
C PHE A 87 25.32 42.68 8.00
N LYS A 88 24.76 42.37 6.82
CA LYS A 88 24.19 41.06 6.50
C LYS A 88 24.97 40.38 5.39
N GLU A 89 25.16 39.07 5.51
CA GLU A 89 25.80 38.27 4.46
C GLU A 89 24.84 38.09 3.28
N SER A 90 25.30 38.36 2.06
CA SER A 90 24.58 38.11 0.82
C SER A 90 25.48 37.46 -0.22
N PHE A 91 24.90 36.68 -1.12
CA PHE A 91 25.59 36.13 -2.28
C PHE A 91 25.32 37.03 -3.48
N THR A 92 26.35 37.63 -4.05
CA THR A 92 26.22 38.56 -5.17
C THR A 92 26.95 38.06 -6.42
N LEU A 93 26.35 38.25 -7.58
CA LEU A 93 26.94 38.01 -8.89
C LEU A 93 27.24 39.35 -9.57
N ASP A 94 28.52 39.67 -9.72
CA ASP A 94 28.96 40.91 -10.38
C ASP A 94 28.78 40.81 -11.90
N ASN A 95 28.42 41.91 -12.58
CA ASN A 95 28.21 41.92 -14.04
C ASN A 95 29.45 41.49 -14.83
N ASP A 96 30.64 41.94 -14.42
CA ASP A 96 31.90 41.59 -15.10
C ASP A 96 32.24 40.10 -15.01
N ARG A 97 31.60 39.37 -14.09
CA ARG A 97 31.80 37.94 -13.87
C ARG A 97 30.61 37.10 -14.31
N MET A 98 29.58 37.74 -14.84
CA MET A 98 28.39 37.08 -15.34
C MET A 98 28.71 36.42 -16.68
N ASP A 99 29.05 35.15 -16.62
CA ASP A 99 29.27 34.33 -17.79
C ASP A 99 27.91 33.76 -18.25
N THR A 100 27.33 34.38 -19.28
CA THR A 100 26.02 33.99 -19.80
C THR A 100 26.01 32.57 -20.36
N THR A 101 27.16 32.06 -20.84
CA THR A 101 27.27 30.67 -21.30
C THR A 101 27.15 29.69 -20.15
N LYS A 102 27.82 29.96 -19.01
CA LYS A 102 27.69 29.16 -17.78
C LYS A 102 26.26 29.12 -17.27
N LEU A 103 25.59 30.27 -17.26
CA LEU A 103 24.21 30.37 -16.80
C LEU A 103 23.24 29.59 -17.70
N LYS A 104 23.43 29.62 -19.02
CA LYS A 104 22.63 28.82 -19.96
C LYS A 104 22.85 27.32 -19.77
N ILE A 105 24.12 26.88 -19.64
CA ILE A 105 24.45 25.48 -19.37
C ILE A 105 23.80 25.03 -18.04
N ALA A 106 23.91 25.86 -17.00
CA ALA A 106 23.29 25.58 -15.72
C ALA A 106 21.76 25.49 -15.81
N GLN A 107 21.12 26.39 -16.58
CA GLN A 107 19.67 26.37 -16.80
C GLN A 107 19.24 25.06 -17.45
N THR A 108 19.91 24.62 -18.52
CA THR A 108 19.62 23.35 -19.19
C THR A 108 19.74 22.17 -18.22
N LEU A 109 20.86 22.09 -17.48
CA LEU A 109 21.09 21.03 -16.50
C LEU A 109 20.04 21.00 -15.39
N LEU A 110 19.68 22.16 -14.84
CA LEU A 110 18.66 22.27 -13.79
C LEU A 110 17.28 21.87 -14.30
N ASN A 111 16.92 22.28 -15.52
CA ASN A 111 15.66 21.90 -16.16
C ASN A 111 15.55 20.37 -16.33
N GLU A 112 16.59 19.73 -16.86
CA GLU A 112 16.63 18.28 -17.01
C GLU A 112 16.50 17.56 -15.65
N PHE A 113 17.15 18.10 -14.63
CA PHE A 113 17.11 17.52 -13.29
C PHE A 113 15.73 17.63 -12.64
N VAL A 114 15.06 18.79 -12.79
CA VAL A 114 13.69 18.98 -12.31
C VAL A 114 12.72 18.06 -13.04
N GLN A 115 12.79 17.97 -14.37
CA GLN A 115 11.95 17.07 -15.16
C GLN A 115 12.18 15.60 -14.77
N ARG A 116 13.43 15.20 -14.55
CA ARG A 116 13.75 13.85 -14.07
C ARG A 116 13.20 13.59 -12.67
N ALA A 117 13.24 14.56 -11.77
CA ALA A 117 12.66 14.43 -10.44
C ALA A 117 11.13 14.32 -10.49
N GLU A 118 10.48 15.10 -11.35
CA GLU A 118 9.01 15.10 -11.52
C GLU A 118 8.51 13.80 -12.13
N THR A 119 9.14 13.32 -13.22
CA THR A 119 8.80 12.02 -13.83
C THR A 119 8.96 10.85 -12.86
N ARG A 120 10.00 10.85 -12.01
CA ARG A 120 10.16 9.86 -10.93
C ARG A 120 9.05 9.94 -9.90
N ARG A 121 8.65 11.16 -9.51
CA ARG A 121 7.54 11.35 -8.55
C ARG A 121 6.21 10.85 -9.13
N GLU A 122 5.91 11.24 -10.36
CA GLU A 122 4.67 10.85 -11.05
C GLU A 122 4.58 9.33 -11.23
N THR A 123 5.68 8.67 -11.58
CA THR A 123 5.71 7.21 -11.72
C THR A 123 5.50 6.51 -10.38
N ALA A 124 6.11 6.99 -9.29
CA ALA A 124 5.88 6.47 -7.95
C ALA A 124 4.43 6.69 -7.49
N ASP A 125 3.87 7.88 -7.70
CA ASP A 125 2.47 8.20 -7.35
C ASP A 125 1.49 7.30 -8.11
N ARG A 126 1.74 7.06 -9.40
CA ARG A 126 0.93 6.15 -10.23
C ARG A 126 1.02 4.71 -9.76
N MET A 127 2.20 4.23 -9.37
CA MET A 127 2.37 2.88 -8.83
C MET A 127 1.60 2.71 -7.52
N MET A 128 1.76 3.64 -6.57
CA MET A 128 1.03 3.58 -5.31
C MET A 128 -0.49 3.67 -5.49
N MET A 129 -0.98 4.52 -6.39
CA MET A 129 -2.42 4.63 -6.64
C MET A 129 -2.97 3.34 -7.26
N ARG A 130 -2.23 2.75 -8.20
CA ARG A 130 -2.63 1.48 -8.81
C ARG A 130 -2.68 0.35 -7.79
N GLU A 131 -1.68 0.25 -6.94
CA GLU A 131 -1.62 -0.74 -5.87
C GLU A 131 -2.79 -0.58 -4.89
N LYS A 132 -3.10 0.66 -4.46
CA LYS A 132 -4.26 0.95 -3.62
C LYS A 132 -5.58 0.55 -4.27
N ILE A 133 -5.74 0.81 -5.57
CA ILE A 133 -6.94 0.42 -6.31
C ILE A 133 -7.06 -1.11 -6.39
N GLU A 134 -5.96 -1.80 -6.71
CA GLU A 134 -5.95 -3.27 -6.81
C GLU A 134 -6.22 -3.92 -5.45
N ALA A 135 -5.65 -3.41 -4.36
CA ALA A 135 -5.93 -3.85 -3.00
C ALA A 135 -7.40 -3.67 -2.63
N GLN A 136 -8.00 -2.51 -2.94
CA GLN A 136 -9.42 -2.27 -2.69
C GLN A 136 -10.34 -3.19 -3.51
N LEU A 137 -9.98 -3.49 -4.76
CA LEU A 137 -10.74 -4.40 -5.60
C LEU A 137 -10.65 -5.83 -5.09
N TYR A 138 -9.47 -6.25 -4.64
CA TYR A 138 -9.26 -7.56 -4.02
C TYR A 138 -10.07 -7.70 -2.73
N GLU A 139 -10.00 -6.73 -1.83
CA GLU A 139 -10.77 -6.73 -0.58
C GLU A 139 -12.29 -6.81 -0.84
N LYS A 140 -12.78 -6.05 -1.83
CA LYS A 140 -14.20 -6.12 -2.24
C LYS A 140 -14.58 -7.50 -2.76
N ARG A 141 -13.73 -8.15 -3.55
CA ARG A 141 -14.00 -9.49 -4.09
C ARG A 141 -14.05 -10.52 -2.96
N VAL A 142 -13.06 -10.52 -2.08
CA VAL A 142 -13.02 -11.42 -0.91
C VAL A 142 -14.27 -11.23 -0.05
N ARG A 143 -14.69 -9.98 0.19
CA ARG A 143 -15.91 -9.69 0.94
C ARG A 143 -17.16 -10.25 0.26
N GLN A 144 -17.27 -10.11 -1.07
CA GLN A 144 -18.39 -10.66 -1.84
C GLN A 144 -18.41 -12.19 -1.77
N ASP A 145 -17.27 -12.85 -1.96
CA ASP A 145 -17.17 -14.32 -1.92
C ASP A 145 -17.58 -14.87 -0.54
N ILE A 146 -17.15 -14.20 0.54
CA ILE A 146 -17.55 -14.54 1.91
C ILE A 146 -19.06 -14.39 2.07
N GLU A 147 -19.63 -13.26 1.68
CA GLU A 147 -21.06 -12.99 1.81
C GLU A 147 -21.91 -13.99 1.00
N GLU A 148 -21.46 -14.36 -0.20
CA GLU A 148 -22.09 -15.40 -1.00
C GLU A 148 -22.05 -16.77 -0.32
N ASP A 149 -20.93 -17.15 0.28
CA ASP A 149 -20.82 -18.40 1.03
C ASP A 149 -21.75 -18.42 2.25
N TRP A 150 -21.81 -17.32 3.02
CA TRP A 150 -22.76 -17.18 4.13
C TRP A 150 -24.21 -17.33 3.67
N ASN A 151 -24.59 -16.68 2.57
CA ASN A 151 -25.93 -16.76 2.00
C ASN A 151 -26.26 -18.18 1.50
N ASN A 152 -25.29 -18.85 0.88
CA ASN A 152 -25.44 -20.22 0.41
C ASN A 152 -25.59 -21.20 1.57
N ARG A 153 -24.77 -21.09 2.62
CA ARG A 153 -24.90 -21.90 3.85
C ARG A 153 -26.26 -21.67 4.50
N ARG A 154 -26.70 -20.42 4.62
CA ARG A 154 -28.01 -20.07 5.17
C ARG A 154 -29.16 -20.69 4.36
N ARG A 155 -29.11 -20.58 3.03
CA ARG A 155 -30.12 -21.16 2.12
C ARG A 155 -30.16 -22.68 2.23
N LYS A 156 -29.01 -23.35 2.24
CA LYS A 156 -28.91 -24.81 2.41
C LYS A 156 -29.49 -25.26 3.76
N SER A 157 -29.16 -24.54 4.84
CA SER A 157 -29.69 -24.83 6.18
C SER A 157 -31.23 -24.72 6.23
N MET A 158 -31.80 -23.66 5.64
CA MET A 158 -33.27 -23.52 5.58
C MET A 158 -33.95 -24.62 4.78
N LEU A 159 -33.38 -24.99 3.62
CA LEU A 159 -33.91 -26.08 2.79
C LEU A 159 -33.83 -27.43 3.50
N ALA A 160 -32.74 -27.71 4.20
CA ALA A 160 -32.57 -28.93 4.99
C ALA A 160 -33.62 -29.01 6.11
N ARG A 161 -33.87 -27.89 6.81
CA ARG A 161 -34.90 -27.81 7.85
C ARG A 161 -36.31 -28.05 7.29
N GLN A 162 -36.67 -27.39 6.18
CA GLN A 162 -37.96 -27.61 5.52
C GLN A 162 -38.12 -29.06 5.04
N SER A 163 -37.05 -29.68 4.52
CA SER A 163 -37.10 -31.08 4.10
C SER A 163 -37.27 -32.04 5.27
N GLN A 164 -36.66 -31.77 6.43
CA GLN A 164 -36.85 -32.57 7.63
C GLN A 164 -38.26 -32.40 8.20
N GLU A 165 -38.80 -31.19 8.19
CA GLU A 165 -40.17 -30.92 8.63
C GLU A 165 -41.19 -31.69 7.76
N ARG A 166 -41.06 -31.62 6.42
CA ARG A 166 -41.89 -32.42 5.50
C ARG A 166 -41.78 -33.92 5.74
N LYS A 167 -40.56 -34.45 5.90
CA LYS A 167 -40.37 -35.88 6.20
C LYS A 167 -41.03 -36.30 7.51
N LYS A 168 -40.90 -35.47 8.56
CA LYS A 168 -41.55 -35.74 9.86
C LYS A 168 -43.07 -35.71 9.77
N GLU A 169 -43.64 -34.84 8.94
CA GLU A 169 -45.09 -34.81 8.68
C GLU A 169 -45.55 -36.04 7.91
N GLU A 170 -44.82 -36.44 6.87
CA GLU A 170 -45.09 -37.65 6.10
C GLU A 170 -45.01 -38.92 6.97
N ASP A 171 -43.97 -39.03 7.79
CA ASP A 171 -43.80 -40.17 8.71
C ASP A 171 -44.93 -40.21 9.76
N LYS A 172 -45.35 -39.06 10.31
CA LYS A 172 -46.50 -38.99 11.24
C LYS A 172 -47.81 -39.42 10.58
N LEU A 173 -48.05 -38.97 9.35
CA LEU A 173 -49.22 -39.36 8.56
C LEU A 173 -49.23 -40.87 8.30
N ARG A 174 -48.07 -41.46 7.98
CA ARG A 174 -47.93 -42.91 7.80
C ARG A 174 -48.21 -43.68 9.09
N GLU A 175 -47.63 -43.25 10.21
CA GLU A 175 -47.88 -43.87 11.52
C GLU A 175 -49.35 -43.81 11.94
N GLU A 176 -50.04 -42.70 11.67
CA GLU A 176 -51.47 -42.55 11.96
C GLU A 176 -52.32 -43.48 11.09
N GLN A 177 -51.98 -43.62 9.80
CA GLN A 177 -52.61 -44.59 8.90
C GLN A 177 -52.41 -46.02 9.41
N GLU A 178 -51.17 -46.43 9.69
CA GLU A 178 -50.84 -47.76 10.21
C GLU A 178 -51.57 -48.06 11.53
N ARG A 179 -51.69 -47.07 12.42
CA ARG A 179 -52.43 -47.20 13.69
C ARG A 179 -53.92 -47.40 13.46
N SER A 180 -54.51 -46.65 12.52
CA SER A 180 -55.91 -46.80 12.17
C SER A 180 -56.22 -48.15 11.52
N GLU A 181 -55.28 -48.69 10.71
CA GLU A 181 -55.38 -50.02 10.12
C GLU A 181 -55.25 -51.13 11.18
N MET A 182 -54.35 -50.98 12.17
CA MET A 182 -54.21 -51.92 13.27
C MET A 182 -55.42 -51.93 14.23
N GLU A 183 -56.08 -50.79 14.49
CA GLU A 183 -57.30 -50.75 15.31
C GLU A 183 -58.51 -51.45 14.63
N GLY A 184 -58.46 -51.68 13.31
CA GLY A 184 -59.45 -52.46 12.57
C GLY A 184 -59.27 -53.98 12.65
N LEU A 185 -58.13 -54.48 13.16
CA LEU A 185 -57.85 -55.91 13.32
C LEU A 185 -58.32 -56.39 14.70
N VAL A 186 -59.51 -56.99 14.73
CA VAL A 186 -60.08 -57.65 15.92
C VAL A 186 -59.08 -58.69 16.47
N PRO A 187 -58.76 -58.69 17.78
CA PRO A 187 -57.82 -59.65 18.35
C PRO A 187 -58.37 -61.06 18.20
N MET A 188 -57.74 -61.83 17.31
CA MET A 188 -57.98 -63.25 17.15
C MET A 188 -57.52 -63.93 18.44
N LYS A 189 -58.47 -64.41 19.26
CA LYS A 189 -58.20 -65.19 20.47
C LYS A 189 -57.50 -66.48 20.05
N ASP A 190 -56.21 -66.58 20.29
CA ASP A 190 -55.47 -67.82 20.07
C ASP A 190 -55.32 -68.59 21.38
N THR A 191 -55.92 -69.78 21.39
CA THR A 191 -55.86 -70.76 22.48
C THR A 191 -54.90 -71.86 22.07
N GLY A 192 -53.89 -72.13 22.91
CA GLY A 192 -53.03 -73.33 22.79
C GLY A 192 -51.56 -72.95 22.72
N ASP A 193 -50.84 -72.95 23.83
CA ASP A 193 -50.05 -74.11 24.28
C ASP A 193 -49.22 -74.71 23.15
N LEU A 194 -47.90 -74.48 23.18
CA LEU A 194 -46.91 -75.52 22.92
C LEU A 194 -45.53 -75.06 23.41
N ARG A 195 -45.12 -75.72 24.49
CA ARG A 195 -43.75 -75.81 25.00
C ARG A 195 -42.80 -76.24 23.88
N GLY A 196 -41.59 -75.68 23.82
CA GLY A 196 -40.48 -76.42 23.19
C GLY A 196 -39.30 -75.65 22.61
N LYS A 197 -38.25 -75.54 23.44
CA LYS A 197 -36.81 -75.63 23.13
C LYS A 197 -36.04 -74.37 22.70
N PRO A 198 -34.83 -74.17 23.26
CA PRO A 198 -33.89 -73.14 22.84
C PRO A 198 -32.97 -73.67 21.72
N TYR A 199 -32.70 -72.86 20.71
CA TYR A 199 -31.55 -73.09 19.83
C TYR A 199 -30.67 -71.85 19.73
N ARG A 200 -29.40 -72.13 19.97
CA ARG A 200 -28.22 -71.27 20.00
C ARG A 200 -27.40 -71.65 18.76
N ASN A 201 -27.07 -70.69 17.89
CA ASN A 201 -25.86 -70.68 17.04
C ASN A 201 -25.79 -69.32 16.32
N VAL A 202 -24.84 -68.41 16.54
CA VAL A 202 -23.36 -68.34 16.42
C VAL A 202 -22.77 -68.34 14.98
N TYR A 203 -22.10 -67.22 14.68
CA TYR A 203 -21.02 -66.87 13.71
C TYR A 203 -21.29 -66.60 12.21
N ARG A 204 -20.91 -65.38 11.77
CA ARG A 204 -19.94 -65.07 10.69
C ARG A 204 -19.57 -63.57 10.75
N LEU A 205 -18.32 -63.12 11.05
CA LEU A 205 -17.10 -63.09 10.21
C LEU A 205 -17.42 -62.74 8.73
N GLY A 206 -16.97 -61.66 8.10
CA GLY A 206 -15.98 -60.62 8.41
C GLY A 206 -15.43 -60.08 7.07
N THR A 207 -15.07 -58.80 6.99
CA THR A 207 -14.12 -58.15 6.04
C THR A 207 -13.89 -56.73 6.59
N SER A 208 -12.79 -56.39 7.26
CA SER A 208 -11.36 -56.29 6.86
C SER A 208 -10.99 -54.95 6.21
N HIS A 209 -9.75 -54.54 6.50
CA HIS A 209 -8.94 -53.44 5.96
C HIS A 209 -9.04 -52.09 6.70
N ASP A 210 -8.07 -51.74 7.56
CA ASP A 210 -6.63 -51.43 7.29
C ASP A 210 -6.58 -50.16 6.42
N ASP A 211 -5.77 -49.14 6.61
CA ASP A 211 -4.71 -48.78 7.55
C ASP A 211 -4.35 -47.32 7.15
N ASP A 212 -3.78 -46.55 8.07
CA ASP A 212 -2.92 -45.37 7.82
C ASP A 212 -3.60 -44.12 7.18
N CYS A 213 -3.28 -42.86 7.51
CA CYS A 213 -2.01 -42.29 7.96
C CYS A 213 -2.29 -40.93 8.66
N ASP A 214 -1.48 -40.63 9.68
CA ASP A 214 -0.89 -39.31 10.03
C ASP A 214 -1.86 -38.19 10.46
N ASP A 215 -1.95 -37.78 11.72
CA ASP A 215 -0.93 -37.39 12.71
C ASP A 215 0.14 -36.40 12.19
N ASP A 216 0.33 -35.32 12.94
CA ASP A 216 1.34 -34.27 12.80
C ASP A 216 1.34 -33.37 11.54
N ASN A 217 0.67 -32.21 11.68
CA ASN A 217 1.36 -30.94 11.44
C ASN A 217 0.94 -29.91 12.48
N ASN A 218 1.71 -29.94 13.55
CA ASN A 218 2.02 -28.80 14.39
C ASN A 218 2.81 -27.77 13.54
N ASP A 219 2.10 -26.86 12.87
CA ASP A 219 2.68 -25.58 12.46
C ASP A 219 2.16 -24.51 13.42
N GLU A 220 2.93 -24.38 14.51
CA GLU A 220 3.16 -23.11 15.17
C GLU A 220 3.68 -22.12 14.10
N ASP A 221 2.78 -21.41 13.43
CA ASP A 221 3.15 -20.18 12.73
C ASP A 221 2.70 -19.01 13.60
N ASP A 222 3.64 -18.61 14.45
CA ASP A 222 3.83 -17.25 14.92
C ASP A 222 3.45 -16.26 13.82
N ASN A 223 2.29 -15.65 13.95
CA ASN A 223 2.10 -14.30 13.44
C ASN A 223 1.75 -13.44 14.63
N ASP A 224 2.81 -12.84 15.15
CA ASP A 224 2.84 -11.56 15.84
C ASP A 224 1.69 -10.69 15.31
N PHE A 225 0.57 -10.75 16.03
CA PHE A 225 -0.43 -9.72 15.99
C PHE A 225 0.16 -8.56 16.79
N ASP A 226 1.09 -7.85 16.15
CA ASP A 226 1.48 -6.54 16.59
C ASP A 226 0.20 -5.74 16.74
N ASN A 227 -0.17 -5.54 18.00
CA ASN A 227 -1.08 -4.53 18.47
C ASN A 227 -0.48 -3.17 18.06
N ASP A 228 -0.60 -2.81 16.79
CA ASP A 228 -0.62 -1.42 16.38
C ASP A 228 -2.02 -0.89 16.74
N ASP A 229 -2.13 -0.52 18.01
CA ASP A 229 -3.09 0.42 18.57
C ASP A 229 -3.26 1.59 17.58
N PRO A 230 -4.37 1.67 16.81
CA PRO A 230 -4.61 2.83 15.98
C PRO A 230 -5.02 3.95 16.92
N ALA A 231 -4.01 4.71 17.34
CA ALA A 231 -4.11 5.98 18.01
C ALA A 231 -5.37 6.73 17.54
N ALA A 232 -6.25 6.97 18.51
CA ALA A 232 -7.32 7.96 18.55
C ALA A 232 -7.40 8.87 17.32
N TYR A 233 -8.35 8.58 16.44
CA TYR A 233 -8.87 9.59 15.52
C TYR A 233 -9.70 10.59 16.32
N ASP A 234 -9.08 11.75 16.54
CA ASP A 234 -9.66 12.97 17.08
C ASP A 234 -10.74 13.49 16.11
N GLU A 235 -12.01 13.50 16.55
CA GLU A 235 -13.12 14.02 15.77
C GLU A 235 -13.05 15.56 15.69
N PRO A 236 -13.12 16.19 14.50
CA PRO A 236 -13.20 17.64 14.41
C PRO A 236 -14.55 18.14 14.90
N ARG A 237 -14.54 18.81 16.06
CA ARG A 237 -15.67 19.62 16.53
C ARG A 237 -15.93 20.76 15.53
N HIS A 238 -17.06 20.69 14.84
CA HIS A 238 -17.61 21.83 14.13
C HIS A 238 -18.15 22.86 15.15
N THR A 239 -17.59 24.06 15.10
CA THR A 239 -18.21 25.30 15.58
C THR A 239 -18.57 26.16 14.38
#